data_AF-A0A024GYT9-F1
#
_entry.id   AF-A0A024GYT9-F1
#
_cell.length_a   1.000
_cell.length_b   1.000
_cell.length_c   1.000
_cell.angle_alpha   90.00
_cell.angle_beta   90.00
_cell.angle_gamma   90.00
#
_symmetry.space_group_name_H-M   'P 1'
#
loop_
_entity.id
_entity.type
_entity.pdbx_description
1 polymer ?
#
loop_
_entity_poly.entity_id
_entity_poly.type
_entity_poly.pdbx_seq_one_letter_code
_entity_poly.pdbx_strand_id
1 'polypeptide(L)'
;MNLPLLASLAVWALLAAAACLVFLGKDRPRKRLITLSRAQEPDSAGYPRSARAGFRNRDGPDGLRDTAMMLELVAAMLDAGSGIGRSLDLVSASASPQYRASLRPVVSALAIGADWETAWRSSAVRLPAILELRDALGFAALTGAPSSAILYAQAARLRRERFRAAEKRAASLGVKLVVPLGLCSLPAFICLGVVPVLLALVPSGS
;
A
#
# COMPACT_ATOMS: atom_id res chain seq x y z
N MET A 1 5.50 54.48 35.59
CA MET A 1 6.43 53.78 34.67
C MET A 1 6.50 52.32 35.10
N ASN A 2 5.76 51.34 34.57
CA ASN A 2 6.05 50.68 33.29
C ASN A 2 5.01 49.57 32.96
N LEU A 3 3.70 49.84 33.06
CA LEU A 3 2.65 48.86 32.68
C LEU A 3 2.73 48.36 31.21
N PRO A 4 3.06 49.17 30.18
CA PRO A 4 3.08 48.69 28.79
C PRO A 4 4.27 47.76 28.48
N LEU A 5 5.36 47.86 29.25
CA LEU A 5 6.55 47.02 29.07
C LEU A 5 6.33 45.60 29.62
N LEU A 6 5.56 45.45 30.71
CA LEU A 6 5.19 44.14 31.25
C LEU A 6 4.23 43.40 30.33
N ALA A 7 3.27 44.11 29.72
CA ALA A 7 2.37 43.51 28.72
C ALA A 7 3.16 43.04 27.48
N SER A 8 4.13 43.84 27.02
CA SER A 8 4.99 43.48 25.89
C SER A 8 5.89 42.27 26.20
N LEU A 9 6.45 42.19 27.40
CA LEU A 9 7.26 41.05 27.86
C LEU A 9 6.42 39.78 28.01
N ALA A 10 5.18 39.87 28.49
CA ALA A 10 4.28 38.73 28.61
C ALA A 10 3.91 38.18 27.22
N VAL A 11 3.63 39.05 26.25
CA VAL A 11 3.36 38.67 24.85
C VAL A 11 4.58 38.01 24.21
N TRP A 12 5.79 38.56 24.42
CA TRP A 12 7.04 37.97 23.94
C TRP A 12 7.33 36.61 24.57
N ALA A 13 7.12 36.45 25.87
CA ALA A 13 7.31 35.18 26.57
C ALA A 13 6.33 34.09 26.09
N LEU A 14 5.08 34.47 25.82
CA LEU A 14 4.06 33.55 25.31
C LEU A 14 4.35 33.13 23.86
N LEU A 15 4.85 34.05 23.03
CA LEU A 15 5.33 33.76 21.67
C LEU A 15 6.56 32.85 21.67
N ALA A 16 7.53 33.11 22.54
CA ALA A 16 8.71 32.27 22.68
C ALA A 16 8.37 30.85 23.16
N ALA A 17 7.43 30.72 24.11
CA ALA A 17 6.96 29.42 24.59
C ALA A 17 6.22 28.64 23.50
N ALA A 18 5.38 29.31 22.70
CA ALA A 18 4.69 28.69 21.57
C ALA A 18 5.66 28.24 20.47
N ALA A 19 6.67 29.07 20.13
CA ALA A 19 7.73 28.69 19.20
C ALA A 19 8.53 27.48 19.71
N CYS A 20 8.82 27.44 21.01
CA CYS A 20 9.55 26.34 21.64
C CYS A 20 8.75 25.02 21.60
N LEU A 21 7.44 25.06 21.87
CA LEU A 21 6.55 23.88 21.78
C LEU A 21 6.45 23.31 20.35
N VAL A 22 6.48 24.17 19.34
CA VAL A 22 6.48 23.77 17.93
C VAL A 22 7.82 23.16 17.51
N PHE A 23 8.93 23.67 18.04
CA PHE A 23 10.27 23.15 17.75
C PHE A 23 10.54 21.82 18.48
N LEU A 24 10.18 21.70 19.77
CA LEU A 24 10.37 20.47 20.54
C LEU A 24 9.49 19.31 20.04
N GLY A 25 8.32 19.59 19.44
CA GLY A 25 7.49 18.56 18.81
C GLY A 25 8.04 18.01 17.50
N LYS A 26 9.11 18.62 16.95
CA LYS A 26 9.64 18.37 15.59
C LYS A 26 10.87 17.45 15.53
N ASP A 27 11.30 16.85 16.64
CA ASP A 27 12.44 15.91 16.62
C ASP A 27 11.97 14.44 16.69
N ARG A 28 11.52 13.90 15.54
CA ARG A 28 11.65 12.47 15.24
C ARG A 28 12.52 12.31 14.00
N PRO A 29 13.75 11.77 14.11
CA PRO A 29 14.71 11.81 13.01
C PRO A 29 14.31 10.86 11.87
N ARG A 30 13.89 11.46 10.75
CA ARG A 30 13.66 10.81 9.44
C ARG A 30 14.98 10.42 8.79
N LYS A 31 15.53 9.25 9.12
CA LYS A 31 16.52 8.57 8.26
C LYS A 31 15.87 7.34 7.64
N ARG A 32 15.20 7.48 6.47
CA ARG A 32 14.87 6.36 5.53
C ARG A 32 14.04 6.73 4.28
N LEU A 33 13.97 7.99 3.87
CA LEU A 33 13.07 8.40 2.76
C LEU A 33 13.77 8.84 1.47
N ILE A 34 15.10 8.78 1.40
CA ILE A 34 15.86 9.25 0.22
C ILE A 34 15.86 8.20 -0.92
N THR A 35 15.61 6.91 -0.63
CA THR A 35 15.74 5.85 -1.66
C THR A 35 14.51 5.67 -2.57
N LEU A 36 13.39 6.37 -2.33
CA LEU A 36 12.19 6.27 -3.18
C LEU A 36 12.00 7.47 -4.13
N SER A 37 12.89 8.47 -4.09
CA SER A 37 12.73 9.72 -4.85
C SER A 37 13.30 9.65 -6.28
N ARG A 38 13.41 8.47 -6.90
CA ARG A 38 13.96 8.31 -8.26
C ARG A 38 12.99 7.71 -9.29
N ALA A 39 11.67 7.78 -9.08
CA ALA A 39 10.74 7.26 -10.07
C ALA A 39 9.49 8.14 -10.25
N GLN A 40 9.65 9.46 -10.22
CA GLN A 40 8.52 10.36 -10.43
C GLN A 40 8.91 11.53 -11.32
N GLU A 41 9.09 11.26 -12.61
CA GLU A 41 8.84 12.26 -13.65
C GLU A 41 7.32 12.31 -13.91
N PRO A 42 6.68 13.48 -13.93
CA PRO A 42 5.34 13.64 -14.44
C PRO A 42 5.41 14.05 -15.91
N ASP A 43 4.80 13.26 -16.78
CA ASP A 43 4.39 13.75 -18.10
C ASP A 43 2.98 13.24 -18.46
N SER A 44 2.38 13.94 -19.40
CA SER A 44 1.05 14.53 -19.37
C SER A 44 -0.05 13.73 -20.11
N ALA A 45 -1.30 14.08 -19.77
CA ALA A 45 -2.56 13.94 -20.50
C ALA A 45 -2.72 12.84 -21.60
N GLY A 46 -3.62 11.88 -21.34
CA GLY A 46 -4.23 11.02 -22.36
C GLY A 46 -4.88 9.76 -21.78
N TYR A 47 -6.22 9.66 -21.79
CA TYR A 47 -6.91 8.36 -21.72
C TYR A 47 -6.61 7.57 -23.01
N PRO A 48 -6.62 6.22 -23.12
CA PRO A 48 -7.15 5.16 -22.24
C PRO A 48 -6.15 3.98 -22.00
N ARG A 49 -6.62 2.81 -21.49
CA ARG A 49 -5.97 1.46 -21.56
C ARG A 49 -5.24 0.92 -20.30
N SER A 50 -5.80 1.13 -19.11
CA SER A 50 -5.27 0.58 -17.85
C SER A 50 -5.52 -0.92 -17.60
N ALA A 51 -6.23 -1.64 -18.49
CA ALA A 51 -6.47 -3.09 -18.33
C ALA A 51 -5.27 -3.98 -18.73
N ARG A 52 -4.22 -3.42 -19.36
CA ARG A 52 -3.09 -4.23 -19.89
C ARG A 52 -1.71 -3.88 -19.32
N ALA A 53 -1.59 -2.81 -18.54
CA ALA A 53 -0.29 -2.31 -18.06
C ALA A 53 0.29 -3.08 -16.86
N GLY A 54 -0.47 -3.98 -16.22
CA GLY A 54 0.01 -4.79 -15.09
C GLY A 54 0.94 -5.95 -15.46
N PHE A 55 1.11 -6.27 -16.74
CA PHE A 55 1.92 -7.40 -17.22
C PHE A 55 3.40 -7.06 -17.46
N ARG A 56 3.80 -5.79 -17.35
CA ARG A 56 5.20 -5.43 -17.58
C ARG A 56 6.01 -5.58 -16.29
N ASN A 57 6.55 -6.78 -16.14
CA ASN A 57 7.84 -7.03 -15.49
C ASN A 57 7.85 -6.99 -13.94
N ARG A 58 7.04 -7.85 -13.30
CA ARG A 58 7.19 -8.19 -11.87
C ARG A 58 7.89 -9.54 -11.63
N ASP A 59 8.07 -10.30 -12.71
CA ASP A 59 8.82 -11.55 -12.74
C ASP A 59 10.21 -11.21 -13.24
N GLY A 60 11.07 -10.79 -12.32
CA GLY A 60 12.49 -10.64 -12.61
C GLY A 60 13.12 -11.97 -13.04
N PRO A 61 14.44 -12.03 -13.29
CA PRO A 61 15.14 -13.27 -13.66
C PRO A 61 14.92 -14.43 -12.66
N ASP A 62 14.40 -14.13 -11.48
CA ASP A 62 14.11 -15.07 -10.41
C ASP A 62 12.76 -15.81 -10.53
N GLY A 63 11.94 -15.57 -11.55
CA GLY A 63 10.67 -16.30 -11.78
C GLY A 63 9.41 -15.66 -11.15
N LEU A 64 8.27 -16.33 -11.34
CA LEU A 64 6.92 -15.82 -11.04
C LEU A 64 6.70 -15.58 -9.54
N ARG A 65 6.30 -14.36 -9.17
CA ARG A 65 5.99 -13.96 -7.77
C ARG A 65 4.59 -13.42 -7.59
N ASP A 66 3.89 -13.10 -8.68
CA ASP A 66 2.56 -12.51 -8.60
C ASP A 66 1.44 -13.56 -8.52
N THR A 67 0.80 -13.68 -7.36
CA THR A 67 -0.38 -14.54 -7.16
C THR A 67 -1.52 -14.28 -8.16
N ALA A 68 -1.77 -13.02 -8.56
CA ALA A 68 -2.83 -12.72 -9.52
C ALA A 68 -2.52 -13.34 -10.89
N MET A 69 -1.25 -13.26 -11.32
CA MET A 69 -0.82 -13.87 -12.57
C MET A 69 -0.80 -15.40 -12.47
N MET A 70 -0.39 -15.97 -11.34
CA MET A 70 -0.49 -17.42 -11.09
C MET A 70 -1.93 -17.91 -11.24
N LEU A 71 -2.89 -17.19 -10.66
CA LEU A 71 -4.32 -17.52 -10.78
C LEU A 71 -4.82 -17.43 -12.23
N GLU A 72 -4.38 -16.44 -13.01
CA GLU A 72 -4.76 -16.32 -14.42
C GLU A 72 -4.19 -17.45 -15.28
N LEU A 73 -2.95 -17.89 -15.01
CA LEU A 73 -2.33 -19.01 -15.69
C LEU A 73 -3.04 -20.32 -15.34
N VAL A 74 -3.37 -20.55 -14.06
CA VAL A 74 -4.19 -21.71 -13.66
C VAL A 74 -5.56 -21.65 -14.33
N ALA A 75 -6.25 -20.51 -14.29
CA ALA A 75 -7.56 -20.33 -14.92
C ALA A 75 -7.52 -20.64 -16.42
N ALA A 76 -6.53 -20.11 -17.14
CA ALA A 76 -6.35 -20.37 -18.57
C ALA A 76 -6.08 -21.85 -18.87
N MET A 77 -5.30 -22.52 -18.01
CA MET A 77 -5.06 -23.96 -18.15
C MET A 77 -6.31 -24.79 -17.85
N LEU A 78 -7.10 -24.42 -16.84
CA LEU A 78 -8.37 -25.08 -16.54
C LEU A 78 -9.39 -24.88 -17.67
N ASP A 79 -9.45 -23.70 -18.29
CA ASP A 79 -10.25 -23.43 -19.48
C ASP A 79 -9.83 -24.29 -20.68
N ALA A 80 -8.53 -24.55 -20.81
CA ALA A 80 -7.99 -25.47 -21.80
C ALA A 80 -8.22 -26.96 -21.44
N GLY A 81 -8.92 -27.26 -20.33
CA GLY A 81 -9.23 -28.61 -19.88
C GLY A 81 -8.10 -29.28 -19.07
N SER A 82 -7.06 -28.55 -18.68
CA SER A 82 -6.02 -29.08 -17.77
C SER A 82 -6.60 -29.31 -16.38
N GLY A 83 -6.18 -30.38 -15.72
CA GLY A 83 -6.53 -30.63 -14.31
C GLY A 83 -5.75 -29.71 -13.35
N ILE A 84 -6.30 -29.50 -12.15
CA ILE A 84 -5.71 -28.60 -11.15
C ILE A 84 -4.28 -28.99 -10.76
N GLY A 85 -4.00 -30.28 -10.56
CA GLY A 85 -2.66 -30.77 -10.22
C GLY A 85 -1.63 -30.44 -11.30
N ARG A 86 -1.97 -30.67 -12.58
CA ARG A 86 -1.10 -30.34 -13.72
C ARG A 86 -0.89 -28.83 -13.86
N SER A 87 -1.94 -28.05 -13.67
CA SER A 87 -1.84 -26.58 -13.72
C SER A 87 -0.93 -26.03 -12.62
N LEU A 88 -1.03 -26.56 -11.39
CA LEU A 88 -0.20 -26.17 -10.26
C LEU A 88 1.26 -26.59 -10.43
N ASP A 89 1.52 -27.77 -11.01
CA ASP A 89 2.87 -28.22 -11.32
C ASP A 89 3.59 -27.23 -12.25
N LEU A 90 2.95 -26.86 -13.36
CA LEU A 90 3.49 -25.90 -14.34
C LEU A 90 3.70 -24.49 -13.76
N VAL A 91 2.77 -24.02 -12.92
CA VAL A 91 2.95 -22.74 -12.21
C VAL A 91 4.10 -22.83 -11.22
N SER A 92 4.23 -23.93 -10.48
CA SER A 92 5.32 -24.11 -9.50
C SER A 92 6.69 -24.12 -10.17
N ALA A 93 6.81 -24.74 -11.35
CA ALA A 93 8.03 -24.75 -12.15
C ALA A 93 8.41 -23.35 -12.65
N SER A 94 7.42 -22.51 -12.92
CA SER A 94 7.62 -21.12 -13.37
C SER A 94 7.81 -20.13 -12.20
N ALA A 95 7.50 -20.55 -10.98
CA ALA A 95 7.55 -19.71 -9.78
C ALA A 95 8.98 -19.47 -9.28
N SER A 96 9.13 -18.37 -8.54
CA SER A 96 10.39 -18.02 -7.89
C SER A 96 10.83 -19.06 -6.86
N PRO A 97 12.14 -19.19 -6.54
CA PRO A 97 12.65 -20.28 -5.69
C PRO A 97 11.90 -20.45 -4.36
N GLN A 98 11.57 -19.35 -3.68
CA GLN A 98 10.79 -19.34 -2.45
C GLN A 98 9.35 -19.86 -2.64
N TYR A 99 8.66 -19.47 -3.72
CA TYR A 99 7.29 -19.91 -4.00
C TYR A 99 7.28 -21.37 -4.47
N ARG A 100 8.25 -21.75 -5.31
CA ARG A 100 8.47 -23.13 -5.74
C ARG A 100 8.71 -24.05 -4.54
N ALA A 101 9.52 -23.64 -3.55
CA ALA A 101 9.75 -24.41 -2.34
C ALA A 101 8.46 -24.62 -1.52
N SER A 102 7.56 -23.63 -1.46
CA SER A 102 6.24 -23.79 -0.84
C SER A 102 5.30 -24.71 -1.63
N LEU A 103 5.32 -24.64 -2.95
CA LEU A 103 4.36 -25.34 -3.83
C LEU A 103 4.76 -26.78 -4.12
N ARG A 104 6.06 -27.10 -4.18
CA ARG A 104 6.55 -28.43 -4.56
C ARG A 104 5.99 -29.56 -3.68
N PRO A 105 5.95 -29.44 -2.33
CA PRO A 105 5.35 -30.48 -1.49
C PRO A 105 3.86 -30.70 -1.81
N VAL A 106 3.13 -29.62 -2.08
CA VAL A 106 1.69 -29.66 -2.42
C VAL A 106 1.50 -30.37 -3.76
N VAL A 107 2.26 -29.99 -4.79
CA VAL A 107 2.22 -30.64 -6.11
C VAL A 107 2.55 -32.13 -5.99
N SER A 108 3.60 -32.48 -5.23
CA SER A 108 3.97 -33.88 -4.99
C SER A 108 2.87 -34.66 -4.25
N ALA A 109 2.25 -34.06 -3.24
CA ALA A 109 1.15 -34.69 -2.50
C ALA A 109 -0.10 -34.90 -3.40
N LEU A 110 -0.46 -33.92 -4.21
CA LEU A 110 -1.55 -34.05 -5.19
C LEU A 110 -1.25 -35.11 -6.24
N ALA A 111 0.02 -35.21 -6.69
CA ALA A 111 0.43 -36.19 -7.70
C ALA A 111 0.32 -37.65 -7.20
N ILE A 112 0.43 -37.88 -5.89
CA ILE A 112 0.21 -39.20 -5.26
C ILE A 112 -1.25 -39.41 -4.79
N GLY A 113 -2.15 -38.49 -5.13
CA GLY A 113 -3.59 -38.63 -4.86
C GLY A 113 -4.04 -38.14 -3.48
N ALA A 114 -3.24 -37.36 -2.76
CA ALA A 114 -3.71 -36.70 -1.54
C ALA A 114 -4.85 -35.72 -1.87
N ASP A 115 -5.83 -35.60 -0.98
CA ASP A 115 -6.87 -34.60 -1.11
C ASP A 115 -6.31 -33.18 -0.90
N TRP A 116 -7.10 -32.17 -1.29
CA TRP A 116 -6.69 -30.78 -1.26
C TRP A 116 -6.16 -30.35 0.12
N GLU A 117 -6.89 -30.65 1.20
CA GLU A 117 -6.49 -30.23 2.54
C GLU A 117 -5.21 -30.92 3.00
N THR A 118 -5.07 -32.22 2.77
CA THR A 118 -3.84 -32.95 3.13
C THR A 118 -2.63 -32.48 2.33
N ALA A 119 -2.80 -32.18 1.03
CA ALA A 119 -1.72 -31.67 0.20
C ALA A 119 -1.17 -30.34 0.74
N TRP A 120 -2.04 -29.43 1.18
CA TRP A 120 -1.62 -28.15 1.75
C TRP A 120 -1.06 -28.21 3.17
N ARG A 121 -1.37 -29.27 3.95
CA ARG A 121 -0.74 -29.51 5.26
C ARG A 121 0.75 -29.81 5.16
N SER A 122 1.18 -30.41 4.04
CA SER A 122 2.58 -30.82 3.80
C SER A 122 3.53 -29.65 3.50
N SER A 123 3.00 -28.46 3.22
CA SER A 123 3.82 -27.30 2.88
C SER A 123 4.47 -26.70 4.12
N ALA A 124 5.80 -26.84 4.24
CA ALA A 124 6.57 -26.31 5.36
C ALA A 124 6.64 -24.77 5.39
N VAL A 125 6.46 -24.11 4.24
CA VAL A 125 6.71 -22.68 4.09
C VAL A 125 5.39 -21.95 3.78
N ARG A 126 4.83 -21.29 4.79
CA ARG A 126 3.55 -20.55 4.70
C ARG A 126 3.73 -19.10 4.28
N LEU A 127 3.93 -18.86 2.98
CA LEU A 127 3.87 -17.50 2.44
C LEU A 127 2.42 -17.03 2.35
N PRO A 128 2.10 -15.78 2.77
CA PRO A 128 0.74 -15.24 2.65
C PRO A 128 0.19 -15.31 1.22
N ALA A 129 1.03 -15.00 0.23
CA ALA A 129 0.68 -15.04 -1.19
C ALA A 129 0.32 -16.45 -1.71
N ILE A 130 0.90 -17.49 -1.12
CA ILE A 130 0.62 -18.90 -1.45
C ILE A 130 -0.67 -19.35 -0.75
N LEU A 131 -0.94 -18.86 0.46
CA LEU A 131 -2.20 -19.10 1.14
C LEU A 131 -3.37 -18.43 0.41
N GLU A 132 -3.19 -17.22 -0.09
CA GLU A 132 -4.17 -16.56 -0.98
C GLU A 132 -4.43 -17.38 -2.25
N LEU A 133 -3.38 -17.96 -2.85
CA LEU A 133 -3.50 -18.86 -3.99
C LEU A 133 -4.30 -20.13 -3.62
N ARG A 134 -4.00 -20.76 -2.49
CA ARG A 134 -4.73 -21.90 -1.96
C ARG A 134 -6.21 -21.56 -1.78
N ASP A 135 -6.52 -20.46 -1.11
CA ASP A 135 -7.90 -20.11 -0.78
C ASP A 135 -8.72 -19.82 -2.04
N ALA A 136 -8.11 -19.14 -3.02
CA ALA A 136 -8.75 -18.89 -4.31
C ALA A 136 -8.98 -20.17 -5.13
N LEU A 137 -8.05 -21.13 -5.07
CA LEU A 137 -8.15 -22.40 -5.80
C LEU A 137 -9.00 -23.46 -5.07
N GLY A 138 -9.22 -23.32 -3.76
CA GLY A 138 -9.87 -24.34 -2.94
C GLY A 138 -11.27 -24.70 -3.43
N PHE A 139 -12.05 -23.72 -3.89
CA PHE A 139 -13.36 -24.00 -4.48
C PHE A 139 -13.27 -24.87 -5.75
N ALA A 140 -12.35 -24.53 -6.66
CA ALA A 140 -12.13 -25.31 -7.89
C ALA A 140 -11.60 -26.72 -7.59
N ALA A 141 -10.75 -26.85 -6.57
CA ALA A 141 -10.20 -28.13 -6.11
C ALA A 141 -11.27 -29.05 -5.51
N LEU A 142 -12.16 -28.50 -4.67
CA LEU A 142 -13.15 -29.26 -3.91
C LEU A 142 -14.39 -29.64 -4.72
N THR A 143 -14.80 -28.78 -5.66
CA THR A 143 -16.02 -28.99 -6.44
C THR A 143 -15.77 -29.73 -7.75
N GLY A 144 -14.51 -29.84 -8.19
CA GLY A 144 -14.14 -30.43 -9.48
C GLY A 144 -14.64 -29.66 -10.70
N ALA A 145 -15.47 -28.62 -10.50
CA ALA A 145 -15.98 -27.76 -11.55
C ALA A 145 -14.96 -26.62 -11.77
N PRO A 146 -14.32 -26.54 -12.94
CA PRO A 146 -13.44 -25.42 -13.26
C PRO A 146 -14.31 -24.17 -13.41
N SER A 147 -14.36 -23.32 -12.39
CA SER A 147 -14.85 -21.96 -12.58
C SER A 147 -13.67 -21.03 -12.81
N SER A 148 -13.05 -21.19 -13.99
CA SER A 148 -12.06 -20.24 -14.52
C SER A 148 -12.54 -18.80 -14.41
N ALA A 149 -13.83 -18.55 -14.66
CA ALA A 149 -14.48 -17.26 -14.45
C ALA A 149 -14.33 -16.71 -13.02
N ILE A 150 -14.51 -17.56 -11.98
CA ILE A 150 -14.28 -17.17 -10.59
C ILE A 150 -12.80 -16.85 -10.36
N LEU A 151 -11.88 -17.66 -10.88
CA LEU A 151 -10.44 -17.43 -10.73
C LEU A 151 -10.00 -16.12 -11.40
N TYR A 152 -10.50 -15.82 -12.60
CA TYR A 152 -10.29 -14.53 -13.26
C TYR A 152 -10.88 -13.36 -12.46
N ALA A 153 -12.05 -13.52 -11.87
CA ALA A 153 -12.65 -12.52 -11.02
C ALA A 153 -11.81 -12.26 -9.75
N GLN A 154 -11.25 -13.31 -9.13
CA GLN A 154 -10.33 -13.19 -7.99
C GLN A 154 -9.01 -12.53 -8.39
N ALA A 155 -8.41 -12.91 -9.53
CA ALA A 155 -7.22 -12.25 -10.06
C ALA A 155 -7.45 -10.75 -10.33
N ALA A 156 -8.58 -10.41 -10.94
CA ALA A 156 -8.99 -9.02 -11.17
C ALA A 156 -9.20 -8.26 -9.85
N ARG A 157 -9.78 -8.91 -8.83
CA ARG A 157 -9.93 -8.34 -7.48
C ARG A 157 -8.57 -8.05 -6.85
N LEU A 158 -7.63 -8.99 -6.89
CA LEU A 158 -6.30 -8.81 -6.30
C LEU A 158 -5.53 -7.66 -6.96
N ARG A 159 -5.65 -7.49 -8.28
CA ARG A 159 -5.09 -6.32 -8.99
C ARG A 159 -5.73 -5.01 -8.52
N ARG A 160 -7.06 -4.94 -8.44
CA ARG A 160 -7.77 -3.75 -7.96
C ARG A 160 -7.38 -3.35 -6.55
N GLU A 161 -7.22 -4.32 -5.64
CA GLU A 161 -6.80 -4.05 -4.27
C GLU A 161 -5.39 -3.48 -4.21
N ARG A 162 -4.46 -3.99 -5.03
CA ARG A 162 -3.12 -3.42 -5.14
C ARG A 162 -3.12 -1.99 -5.68
N PHE A 163 -3.95 -1.69 -6.69
CA PHE A 163 -4.11 -0.33 -7.19
C PHE A 163 -4.66 0.62 -6.11
N ARG A 164 -5.72 0.22 -5.39
CA ARG A 164 -6.28 1.00 -4.28
C ARG A 164 -5.28 1.24 -3.16
N ALA A 165 -4.46 0.23 -2.84
CA ALA A 165 -3.41 0.37 -1.83
C ALA A 165 -2.33 1.37 -2.25
N ALA A 166 -1.95 1.40 -3.54
CA ALA A 166 -1.02 2.38 -4.08
C ALA A 166 -1.61 3.79 -4.06
N GLU A 167 -2.86 3.95 -4.48
CA GLU A 167 -3.58 5.24 -4.46
C GLU A 167 -3.72 5.79 -3.04
N LYS A 168 -4.11 4.95 -2.07
CA LYS A 168 -4.20 5.36 -0.66
C LYS A 168 -2.85 5.83 -0.12
N ARG A 169 -1.74 5.19 -0.51
CA ARG A 169 -0.39 5.63 -0.14
C ARG A 169 -0.07 7.00 -0.74
N ALA A 170 -0.38 7.21 -2.02
CA ALA A 170 -0.18 8.50 -2.69
C ALA A 170 -1.02 9.62 -2.06
N ALA A 171 -2.31 9.39 -1.82
CA ALA A 171 -3.21 10.36 -1.18
C ALA A 171 -2.74 10.74 0.24
N SER A 172 -2.19 9.78 1.00
CA SER A 172 -1.66 10.06 2.33
C SER A 172 -0.45 11.00 2.35
N LEU A 173 0.29 11.11 1.23
CA LEU A 173 1.39 12.07 1.10
C LEU A 173 0.87 13.49 0.96
N GLY A 174 -0.20 13.70 0.20
CA GLY A 174 -0.85 15.00 0.06
C GLY A 174 -1.33 15.55 1.40
N VAL A 175 -2.01 14.73 2.20
CA VAL A 175 -2.45 15.13 3.55
C VAL A 175 -1.25 15.46 4.44
N LYS A 176 -0.17 14.66 4.40
CA LYS A 176 1.05 14.92 5.17
C LYS A 176 1.78 16.21 4.77
N LEU A 177 1.53 16.75 3.58
CA LEU A 177 2.12 18.00 3.09
C LEU A 177 1.23 19.21 3.37
N VAL A 178 -0.09 19.07 3.24
CA VAL A 178 -1.03 20.16 3.50
C VAL A 178 -1.19 20.44 5.00
N VAL A 179 -1.17 19.42 5.85
CA VAL A 179 -1.26 19.57 7.32
C VAL A 179 -0.18 20.52 7.89
N PRO A 180 1.13 20.35 7.62
CA PRO A 180 2.14 21.27 8.12
C PRO A 180 2.04 22.67 7.52
N LEU A 181 1.57 22.81 6.28
CA LEU A 181 1.40 24.13 5.63
C LEU A 181 0.24 24.92 6.25
N GLY A 182 -0.89 24.25 6.55
CA GLY A 182 -2.01 24.82 7.27
C GLY A 182 -1.65 25.22 8.71
N LEU A 183 -0.91 24.35 9.42
CA LEU A 183 -0.36 24.65 10.74
C LEU A 183 0.63 25.81 10.75
N CYS A 184 1.39 26.01 9.67
CA CYS A 184 2.33 27.14 9.55
C CYS A 184 1.60 28.48 9.26
N SER A 185 0.42 28.44 8.65
CA SER A 185 -0.36 29.66 8.35
C SER A 185 -1.15 30.18 9.57
N LEU A 186 -1.47 29.31 10.53
CA LEU A 186 -2.25 29.68 11.71
C LEU A 186 -1.54 30.72 12.60
N PRO A 187 -0.23 30.59 12.94
CA PRO A 187 0.51 31.64 13.65
C PRO A 187 0.59 32.96 12.87
N ALA A 188 0.82 32.89 11.56
CA ALA A 188 0.89 34.07 10.72
C ALA A 188 -0.44 34.83 10.69
N PHE A 189 -1.56 34.12 10.62
CA PHE A 189 -2.90 34.71 10.69
C PHE A 189 -3.18 35.37 12.05
N ILE A 190 -2.74 34.74 13.15
CA ILE A 190 -2.89 35.34 14.49
C ILE A 190 -2.09 36.64 14.58
N CYS A 191 -0.83 36.65 14.16
CA CYS A 191 0.03 37.83 14.19
C CYS A 191 -0.45 38.95 13.27
N LEU A 192 -0.91 38.62 12.06
CA LEU A 192 -1.29 39.61 11.05
C LEU A 192 -2.75 40.05 11.11
N GLY A 193 -3.65 39.19 11.60
CA GLY A 193 -5.09 39.45 11.61
C GLY A 193 -5.66 39.72 13.00
N VAL A 194 -5.41 38.82 13.96
CA VAL A 194 -6.08 38.85 15.27
C VAL A 194 -5.46 39.88 16.21
N VAL A 195 -4.12 39.92 16.30
CA VAL A 195 -3.41 40.85 17.19
C VAL A 195 -3.75 42.33 16.89
N PRO A 196 -3.72 42.80 15.62
CA PRO A 196 -4.04 44.20 15.32
C PRO A 196 -5.50 44.56 15.62
N VAL A 197 -6.43 43.64 15.37
CA VAL A 197 -7.86 43.85 15.66
C VAL A 197 -8.11 43.93 17.17
N LEU A 198 -7.47 43.06 17.95
CA LEU A 198 -7.55 43.13 19.41
C LEU A 198 -6.96 44.44 19.94
N LEU A 199 -5.84 44.92 19.39
CA LEU A 199 -5.26 46.21 19.75
C LEU A 199 -6.18 47.39 19.42
N ALA A 200 -6.93 47.31 18.31
CA ALA A 200 -7.87 48.35 17.91
C ALA A 200 -9.17 48.35 18.72
N LEU A 201 -9.61 47.18 19.22
CA LEU A 201 -10.81 47.04 20.04
C LEU A 201 -10.57 47.27 21.53
N VAL A 202 -9.33 47.21 22.01
CA VAL A 202 -9.00 47.68 23.37
C VAL A 202 -9.26 49.18 23.37
N PRO A 203 -10.30 49.67 24.09
CA PRO A 203 -10.54 51.10 24.17
C PRO A 203 -9.29 51.73 24.75
N SER A 204 -8.80 52.79 24.12
CA SER A 204 -7.82 53.71 24.71
C SER A 204 -8.52 54.49 25.84
N GLY A 205 -9.07 53.76 26.80
CA GLY A 205 -9.99 54.24 27.81
C GLY A 205 -9.32 54.24 29.16
N SER A 206 -8.94 55.46 29.55
CA SER A 206 -8.73 55.98 30.92
C SER A 206 -7.68 55.31 31.80
#